data_AF-F7JX07-F1
#
_entry.id   AF-F7JX07-F1
#
_cell.length_a   1.000
_cell.length_b   1.000
_cell.length_c   1.000
_cell.angle_alpha   90.00
_cell.angle_beta   90.00
_cell.angle_gamma   90.00
#
_symmetry.space_group_name_H-M   'P 1'
#
loop_
_entity.id
_entity.type
_entity.pdbx_description
1 polymer ?
#
loop_
_entity_poly.entity_id
_entity_poly.type
_entity_poly.pdbx_seq_one_letter_code
_entity_poly.pdbx_strand_id
1 'polypeptide(L)'
;MIFYNGSQEQPDRKILRLSDAYCVKEEHPALELTAVMLNINRGHNEKLKEMCKSLKDYSEYTERVREYAQVKPVEEAVEQAISECIQEGILSEFLKQNRAEAKQVSIYEYDEESICGRSGKRPGKRAEKRG
;
A
#
# COMPACT_ATOMS: atom_id res chain seq x y z
N MET A 1 -6.30 -13.44 5.22
CA MET A 1 -6.85 -12.09 5.50
C MET A 1 -5.87 -11.09 4.92
N ILE A 2 -6.36 -10.04 4.27
CA ILE A 2 -5.57 -9.01 3.58
C ILE A 2 -5.98 -7.65 4.15
N PHE A 3 -5.01 -6.76 4.38
CA PHE A 3 -5.29 -5.38 4.72
C PHE A 3 -5.18 -4.51 3.48
N TYR A 4 -6.12 -3.58 3.32
CA TYR A 4 -6.13 -2.62 2.23
C TYR A 4 -5.80 -1.23 2.76
N ASN A 5 -4.75 -0.64 2.21
CA ASN A 5 -4.27 0.72 2.47
C ASN A 5 -3.98 1.46 1.15
N GLY A 6 -4.73 1.14 0.08
CA GLY A 6 -4.58 1.80 -1.22
C GLY A 6 -5.41 3.08 -1.31
N SER A 7 -5.23 3.82 -2.42
CA SER A 7 -5.87 5.12 -2.68
C SER A 7 -7.31 5.04 -3.23
N GLN A 8 -7.77 3.87 -3.67
CA GLN A 8 -9.13 3.70 -4.19
C GLN A 8 -10.12 3.52 -3.04
N GLU A 9 -11.31 4.07 -3.20
CA GLU A 9 -12.39 3.87 -2.25
C GLU A 9 -12.76 2.37 -2.18
N GLN A 10 -12.79 1.82 -0.97
CA GLN A 10 -13.17 0.43 -0.70
C GLN A 10 -14.03 0.37 0.56
N PRO A 11 -14.98 -0.57 0.64
CA PRO A 11 -15.76 -0.78 1.87
C PRO A 11 -14.87 -1.31 3.00
N ASP A 12 -15.37 -1.24 4.24
CA ASP A 12 -14.68 -1.80 5.41
C ASP A 12 -14.28 -3.27 5.23
N ARG A 13 -15.12 -4.06 4.55
CA ARG A 13 -14.89 -5.48 4.32
C ARG A 13 -15.29 -5.88 2.91
N LYS A 14 -14.41 -6.64 2.25
CA LYS A 14 -14.65 -7.21 0.92
C LYS A 14 -14.15 -8.65 0.86
N ILE A 15 -14.84 -9.50 0.10
CA ILE A 15 -14.31 -10.82 -0.27
C ILE A 15 -13.68 -10.68 -1.65
N LEU A 16 -12.39 -10.93 -1.75
CA LEU A 16 -11.68 -11.02 -3.02
C LEU A 16 -11.78 -12.46 -3.52
N ARG A 17 -11.97 -12.62 -4.84
CA ARG A 17 -11.98 -13.92 -5.51
C ARG A 17 -10.79 -13.99 -6.45
N LEU A 18 -10.08 -15.11 -6.45
CA LEU A 18 -8.92 -15.30 -7.33
C LEU A 18 -9.35 -15.28 -8.80
N SER A 19 -10.55 -15.79 -9.11
CA SER A 19 -11.11 -15.75 -10.46
C SER A 19 -11.34 -14.32 -11.01
N ASP A 20 -11.46 -13.31 -10.15
CA ASP A 20 -11.53 -11.91 -10.58
C ASP A 20 -10.24 -11.48 -11.32
N ALA A 21 -9.10 -12.13 -11.03
CA ALA A 21 -7.82 -11.89 -11.69
C ALA A 21 -7.58 -12.75 -12.94
N TYR A 22 -8.40 -13.76 -13.22
CA TYR A 22 -8.22 -14.61 -14.41
C TYR A 22 -8.48 -13.84 -15.70
N CYS A 23 -7.62 -14.05 -16.70
CA CYS A 23 -7.78 -13.48 -18.05
C CYS A 23 -9.03 -14.01 -18.75
N VAL A 24 -9.31 -15.30 -18.56
CA VAL A 24 -10.51 -15.96 -19.09
C VAL A 24 -11.51 -16.07 -17.95
N LYS A 25 -12.71 -15.53 -18.16
CA LYS A 25 -13.80 -15.65 -17.20
C LYS A 25 -14.54 -16.95 -17.47
N GLU A 26 -14.64 -17.75 -16.43
CA GLU A 26 -15.40 -19.00 -16.43
C GLU A 26 -16.50 -18.88 -15.38
N GLU A 27 -17.69 -19.42 -15.68
CA GLU A 27 -18.80 -19.44 -14.73
C GLU A 27 -18.51 -20.37 -13.55
N HIS A 28 -17.73 -21.43 -13.80
CA HIS A 28 -17.37 -22.45 -12.82
C HIS A 28 -15.85 -22.73 -12.88
N PRO A 29 -15.02 -21.85 -12.29
CA PRO A 29 -13.58 -22.04 -12.29
C PRO A 29 -13.23 -23.32 -11.51
N ALA A 30 -12.30 -24.11 -12.07
CA ALA A 30 -11.85 -25.35 -11.44
C ALA A 30 -11.13 -25.14 -10.09
N LEU A 31 -10.55 -23.95 -9.89
CA LEU A 31 -9.96 -23.50 -8.62
C LEU A 31 -10.47 -22.09 -8.31
N GLU A 32 -11.10 -21.96 -7.15
CA GLU A 32 -11.52 -20.67 -6.59
C GLU A 32 -10.92 -20.51 -5.19
N LEU A 33 -10.20 -19.39 -4.99
CA LEU A 33 -9.67 -19.00 -3.69
C LEU A 33 -10.27 -17.67 -3.31
N THR A 34 -10.87 -17.62 -2.13
CA THR A 34 -11.41 -16.38 -1.58
C THR A 34 -10.56 -15.86 -0.43
N ALA A 35 -10.37 -14.55 -0.37
CA ALA A 35 -9.70 -13.88 0.75
C ALA A 35 -10.57 -12.76 1.31
N VAL A 36 -10.60 -12.62 2.63
CA VAL A 36 -11.19 -11.44 3.29
C VAL A 36 -10.19 -10.29 3.24
N MET A 37 -10.60 -9.18 2.64
CA MET A 37 -9.90 -7.89 2.64
C MET A 37 -10.57 -6.93 3.61
N LEU A 38 -9.78 -6.27 4.45
CA LEU A 38 -10.23 -5.26 5.41
C LEU A 38 -9.57 -3.92 5.10
N ASN A 39 -10.37 -2.87 4.93
CA ASN A 39 -9.87 -1.52 4.69
C ASN A 39 -9.34 -0.90 5.99
N ILE A 40 -8.06 -0.56 6.04
CA ILE A 40 -7.43 0.04 7.21
C ILE A 40 -7.12 1.52 7.02
N ASN A 41 -7.56 2.16 5.93
CA ASN A 41 -7.41 3.60 5.74
C ASN A 41 -8.09 4.39 6.88
N ARG A 42 -7.76 5.68 7.01
CA ARG A 42 -8.39 6.56 8.01
C ARG A 42 -9.91 6.59 7.83
N GLY A 43 -10.68 6.45 8.92
CA GLY A 43 -12.14 6.36 8.89
C GLY A 43 -12.72 4.95 8.74
N HIS A 44 -11.88 3.94 8.47
CA HIS A 44 -12.30 2.55 8.25
C HIS A 44 -11.78 1.60 9.33
N ASN A 45 -12.59 0.58 9.65
CA ASN A 45 -12.28 -0.46 10.66
C ASN A 45 -11.65 0.09 11.96
N GLU A 46 -12.14 1.22 12.48
CA GLU A 46 -11.52 1.92 13.62
C GLU A 46 -11.39 1.03 14.86
N LYS A 47 -12.42 0.23 15.17
CA LYS A 47 -12.36 -0.75 16.28
C LYS A 47 -11.20 -1.74 16.14
N LEU A 48 -10.91 -2.20 14.92
CA LEU A 48 -9.79 -3.11 14.66
C LEU A 48 -8.45 -2.42 14.94
N LYS A 49 -8.32 -1.16 14.48
CA LYS A 49 -7.11 -0.35 14.71
C LYS A 49 -6.94 -0.02 16.18
N GLU A 50 -8.00 0.27 16.92
CA GLU A 50 -7.97 0.50 18.37
C GLU A 50 -7.47 -0.72 19.16
N MET A 51 -7.81 -1.93 18.71
CA MET A 51 -7.34 -3.17 19.34
C MET A 51 -5.87 -3.50 19.05
N CYS A 52 -5.26 -2.90 18.01
CA CYS A 52 -3.89 -3.20 17.60
C CYS A 52 -3.11 -1.91 17.31
N LYS A 53 -2.30 -1.47 18.29
CA LYS A 53 -1.45 -0.27 18.17
C LYS A 53 -0.59 -0.30 16.90
N SER A 54 0.10 -1.40 16.62
CA SER A 54 0.98 -1.48 15.44
C SER A 54 0.22 -1.30 14.12
N LEU A 55 -1.00 -1.84 14.02
CA LEU A 55 -1.84 -1.69 12.82
C LEU A 55 -2.36 -0.26 12.68
N LYS A 56 -2.77 0.36 13.79
CA LYS A 56 -3.15 1.78 13.83
C LYS A 56 -2.00 2.69 13.43
N ASP A 57 -0.83 2.46 14.02
CA ASP A 57 0.36 3.26 13.77
C ASP A 57 0.84 3.11 12.31
N TYR A 58 0.76 1.90 11.74
CA TYR A 58 1.06 1.67 10.32
C TYR A 58 0.07 2.39 9.38
N SER A 59 -1.23 2.31 9.68
CA SER A 59 -2.28 3.03 8.95
C SER A 59 -2.02 4.54 8.95
N GLU A 60 -1.67 5.12 10.09
CA GLU A 60 -1.34 6.53 10.20
C GLU A 60 -0.05 6.91 9.44
N TYR A 61 1.02 6.10 9.55
CA TYR A 61 2.26 6.31 8.80
C TYR A 61 2.02 6.34 7.28
N THR A 62 1.31 5.34 6.76
CA THR A 62 1.04 5.22 5.33
C THR A 62 0.17 6.37 4.80
N GLU A 63 -0.79 6.85 5.60
CA GLU A 63 -1.58 8.04 5.25
C GLU A 63 -0.71 9.30 5.16
N ARG A 64 0.20 9.54 6.12
CA ARG A 64 1.09 10.71 6.09
C ARG A 64 2.02 10.71 4.88
N VAL A 65 2.58 9.55 4.54
CA VAL A 65 3.40 9.40 3.33
C VAL A 65 2.59 9.82 2.10
N ARG A 66 1.34 9.35 2.00
CA ARG A 66 0.45 9.68 0.88
C ARG A 66 0.10 11.17 0.84
N GLU A 67 -0.23 11.77 1.97
CA GLU A 67 -0.56 13.20 2.09
C GLU A 67 0.62 14.08 1.65
N TYR A 68 1.84 13.80 2.14
CA TYR A 68 3.03 14.58 1.76
C TYR A 68 3.44 14.36 0.31
N ALA A 69 3.29 13.14 -0.23
CA ALA A 69 3.62 12.83 -1.61
C ALA A 69 2.68 13.52 -2.63
N GLN A 70 1.55 14.10 -2.19
CA GLN A 70 0.73 14.98 -3.05
C GLN A 70 1.40 16.32 -3.36
N VAL A 71 2.30 16.79 -2.48
CA VAL A 71 2.86 18.16 -2.53
C VAL A 71 4.40 18.19 -2.54
N LYS A 72 5.06 17.05 -2.37
CA LYS A 72 6.52 16.90 -2.32
C LYS A 72 6.98 15.67 -3.11
N PRO A 73 8.27 15.61 -3.51
CA PRO A 73 8.88 14.38 -4.00
C PRO A 73 8.70 13.22 -3.00
N VAL A 74 8.52 12.00 -3.52
CA VAL A 74 8.23 10.80 -2.71
C VAL A 74 9.30 10.57 -1.65
N GLU A 75 10.57 10.74 -2.01
CA GLU A 75 11.69 10.55 -1.10
C GLU A 75 11.66 11.54 0.08
N GLU A 76 11.28 12.79 -0.18
CA GLU A 76 11.13 13.82 0.85
C GLU A 76 9.89 13.57 1.71
N ALA A 77 8.77 13.17 1.08
CA ALA A 77 7.54 12.82 1.77
C ALA A 77 7.75 11.65 2.75
N VAL A 78 8.43 10.60 2.31
CA VAL A 78 8.77 9.44 3.14
C VAL A 78 9.71 9.84 4.27
N GLU A 79 10.79 10.59 3.99
CA GLU A 79 11.74 11.02 5.03
C GLU A 79 11.07 11.87 6.12
N GLN A 80 10.18 12.77 5.72
CA GLN A 80 9.41 13.60 6.65
C GLN A 80 8.46 12.74 7.48
N ALA A 81 7.65 11.87 6.84
CA ALA A 81 6.70 11.01 7.54
C ALA A 81 7.39 10.11 8.57
N ILE A 82 8.53 9.50 8.21
CA ILE A 82 9.32 8.68 9.15
C ILE A 82 9.77 9.53 10.35
N SER A 83 10.29 10.73 10.10
CA SER A 83 10.83 11.59 11.16
C SER A 83 9.75 12.03 12.15
N GLU A 84 8.60 12.48 11.66
CA GLU A 84 7.47 12.88 12.50
C GLU A 84 6.84 11.69 13.23
N CYS A 85 6.67 10.55 12.56
CA CYS A 85 6.15 9.34 13.20
C CYS A 85 7.03 8.87 14.35
N ILE A 86 8.36 8.92 14.20
CA ILE A 86 9.30 8.62 15.28
C ILE A 86 9.15 9.61 16.45
N GLN A 87 8.99 10.91 16.17
CA GLN A 87 8.84 11.95 17.19
C GLN A 87 7.52 11.80 17.97
N GLU A 88 6.44 11.41 17.30
CA GLU A 88 5.10 11.27 17.88
C GLU A 88 4.84 9.87 18.49
N GLY A 89 5.80 8.94 18.40
CA GLY A 89 5.63 7.59 18.96
C GLY A 89 4.74 6.68 18.10
N ILE A 90 4.59 7.01 16.81
CA ILE A 90 3.84 6.26 15.81
C ILE A 90 4.82 5.32 15.11
N LEU A 91 4.64 4.00 15.30
CA LEU A 91 5.50 2.97 14.69
C LEU A 91 7.00 3.18 15.02
N SER A 92 7.29 3.90 16.10
CA SER A 92 8.59 4.56 16.32
C SER A 92 9.73 3.57 16.46
N GLU A 93 9.54 2.49 17.20
CA GLU A 93 10.59 1.49 17.44
C GLU A 93 10.95 0.76 16.14
N PHE A 94 9.96 0.42 15.33
CA PHE A 94 10.18 -0.19 14.02
C PHE A 94 10.90 0.77 13.06
N LEU A 95 10.45 2.02 12.98
CA LEU A 95 11.04 3.04 12.09
C LEU A 95 12.45 3.45 12.51
N LYS A 96 12.76 3.45 13.81
CA LYS A 96 14.13 3.68 14.31
C LYS A 96 15.06 2.54 13.92
N GLN A 97 14.63 1.30 14.10
CA GLN A 97 15.45 0.12 13.85
C GLN A 97 15.66 -0.13 12.34
N ASN A 98 14.63 0.12 11.53
CA ASN A 98 14.61 -0.27 10.11
C ASN A 98 14.53 0.93 9.17
N ARG A 99 15.03 2.10 9.58
CA ARG A 99 14.84 3.37 8.84
C ARG A 99 15.17 3.28 7.34
N ALA A 100 16.32 2.71 7.00
CA ALA A 100 16.78 2.62 5.62
C ALA A 100 15.87 1.72 4.78
N GLU A 101 15.47 0.57 5.33
CA GLU A 101 14.57 -0.37 4.67
C GLU A 101 13.16 0.19 4.55
N ALA A 102 12.61 0.75 5.63
CA ALA A 102 11.31 1.40 5.63
C ALA A 102 11.22 2.50 4.57
N LYS A 103 12.28 3.31 4.45
CA LYS A 103 12.38 4.33 3.39
C LYS A 103 12.36 3.72 2.00
N GLN A 104 13.23 2.72 1.76
CA GLN A 104 13.34 2.09 0.44
C GLN A 104 12.03 1.42 0.01
N VAL A 105 11.41 0.66 0.91
CA VAL A 105 10.15 -0.05 0.66
C VAL A 105 9.03 0.96 0.39
N SER A 106 8.89 2.01 1.20
CA SER A 106 7.84 3.01 0.99
C SER A 106 7.99 3.79 -0.32
N ILE A 107 9.23 4.08 -0.77
CA ILE A 107 9.47 4.69 -2.08
C ILE A 107 9.03 3.72 -3.20
N TYR A 108 9.45 2.45 -3.10
CA TYR A 108 9.13 1.44 -4.10
C TYR A 108 7.61 1.19 -4.22
N GLU A 109 6.90 1.09 -3.09
CA GLU A 109 5.45 0.92 -3.07
C GLU A 109 4.73 2.07 -3.77
N TYR A 110 5.17 3.32 -3.54
CA TYR A 110 4.56 4.50 -4.17
C TYR A 110 4.87 4.58 -5.68
N ASP A 111 6.09 4.24 -6.08
CA ASP A 111 6.45 4.15 -7.51
C ASP A 111 5.64 3.07 -8.22
N GLU A 112 5.48 1.89 -7.63
CA GLU A 112 4.62 0.81 -8.13
C GLU A 112 3.15 1.25 -8.22
N GLU A 113 2.61 1.94 -7.21
CA GLU A 113 1.25 2.52 -7.28
C GLU A 113 1.12 3.51 -8.44
N SER A 114 2.14 4.35 -8.67
CA SER A 114 2.16 5.30 -9.79
C SER A 114 2.23 4.62 -11.16
N ILE A 115 2.94 3.48 -11.26
CA ILE A 115 3.06 2.66 -12.49
C ILE A 115 1.78 1.85 -12.72
N CYS A 116 1.21 1.25 -11.66
CA CYS A 116 -0.05 0.52 -11.71
C CYS A 116 -1.22 1.46 -12.06
N GLY A 117 -1.24 2.68 -11.52
CA GLY A 117 -2.16 3.75 -11.91
C GLY A 117 -2.02 4.20 -13.37
N ARG A 118 -0.84 4.04 -13.98
CA ARG A 118 -0.59 4.25 -15.42
C ARG A 118 -0.82 3.02 -16.29
N SER A 119 -1.16 1.86 -15.70
CA SER A 119 -1.31 0.58 -16.41
C SER A 119 -2.61 0.46 -17.21
N GLY A 120 -3.06 1.56 -17.81
CA GLY A 120 -3.71 1.55 -19.13
C GLY A 120 -2.71 1.50 -20.30
N LYS A 121 -1.40 1.68 -20.08
CA LYS A 121 -0.36 1.48 -21.10
C LYS A 121 0.88 0.81 -20.50
N ARG A 122 1.09 -0.48 -20.83
CA ARG A 122 2.35 -1.17 -20.58
C ARG A 122 3.48 -0.49 -21.37
N PRO A 123 4.59 -0.07 -20.74
CA PRO A 123 5.78 0.34 -21.48
C PRO A 123 6.44 -0.91 -22.08
N GLY A 124 6.56 -0.93 -23.41
CA GLY A 124 7.28 -1.98 -24.13
C GLY A 124 8.77 -1.97 -23.75
N LYS A 125 9.31 -3.16 -23.44
CA LYS A 125 10.75 -3.37 -23.25
C LYS A 125 11.49 -2.86 -24.49
N ARG A 126 12.30 -1.81 -24.34
CA ARG A 126 13.24 -1.38 -25.39
C ARG A 126 14.35 -2.41 -25.44
N ALA A 127 14.40 -3.14 -26.56
CA ALA A 127 15.46 -4.07 -26.87
C ALA A 127 16.81 -3.36 -26.94
N GLU A 128 17.77 -3.94 -26.26
CA GLU A 128 19.20 -3.73 -26.36
C GLU A 128 19.63 -3.82 -27.84
N LYS A 129 20.14 -2.74 -28.42
CA LYS A 129 20.94 -2.80 -29.63
C LYS A 129 22.39 -2.55 -29.26
N ARG A 130 23.16 -3.63 -29.26
CA ARG A 130 24.61 -3.60 -29.44
C ARG A 130 24.93 -2.83 -30.72
N GLY A 131 25.88 -1.91 -30.61
CA GLY A 131 26.63 -1.29 -31.70
C GLY A 131 28.04 -1.10 -31.20
#